data_AF-A0A178EDQ7-F1
#
_entry.id   AF-A0A178EDQ7-F1
#
_cell.length_a   1.000
_cell.length_b   1.000
_cell.length_c   1.000
_cell.angle_alpha   90.00
_cell.angle_beta   90.00
_cell.angle_gamma   90.00
#
_symmetry.space_group_name_H-M   'P 1'
#
loop_
_entity.id
_entity.type
_entity.pdbx_description
1 polymer ?
#
loop_
_entity_poly.entity_id
_entity_poly.type
_entity_poly.pdbx_seq_one_letter_code
_entity_poly.pdbx_strand_id
1 'polypeptide(L)'
;MHRKQDAQLARDQLSNDPRNLTEQSRNDPSVAAPYKWDEISETAKHGQILALVSSARDETRPYYYQGRYMTNVSEENWVGRWYLWHSFRYRYVEEVKACPYEY
;
A
#
# COMPACT_ATOMS: atom_id res chain seq x y z
N MET A 1 -11.38 11.27 -13.11
CA MET A 1 -10.28 10.29 -13.05
C MET A 1 -10.33 9.55 -11.70
N HIS A 2 -10.97 8.38 -11.61
CA HIS A 2 -11.36 7.77 -10.32
C HIS A 2 -10.44 6.63 -9.80
N ARG A 3 -9.51 6.12 -10.63
CA ARG A 3 -8.62 4.99 -10.26
C ARG A 3 -7.61 5.30 -9.14
N LYS A 4 -7.31 6.59 -8.90
CA LYS A 4 -6.33 7.01 -7.89
C LYS A 4 -6.88 6.89 -6.46
N GLN A 5 -8.20 6.97 -6.27
CA GLN A 5 -8.82 7.04 -4.94
C GLN A 5 -8.72 5.72 -4.17
N ASP A 6 -8.96 4.57 -4.82
CA ASP A 6 -8.99 3.27 -4.14
C ASP A 6 -7.60 2.90 -3.58
N ALA A 7 -6.53 3.12 -4.35
CA ALA A 7 -5.16 2.84 -3.92
C ALA A 7 -4.65 3.85 -2.87
N GLN A 8 -5.16 5.09 -2.87
CA GLN A 8 -4.87 6.08 -1.85
C GLN A 8 -5.56 5.74 -0.52
N LEU A 9 -6.84 5.37 -0.57
CA LEU A 9 -7.59 4.91 0.61
C LEU A 9 -6.96 3.65 1.22
N ALA A 10 -6.59 2.69 0.38
CA ALA A 10 -5.90 1.47 0.84
C ALA A 10 -4.54 1.80 1.50
N ARG A 11 -3.78 2.76 0.96
CA ARG A 11 -2.55 3.26 1.57
C ARG A 11 -2.82 3.91 2.91
N ASP A 12 -3.82 4.80 2.98
CA ASP A 12 -4.10 5.56 4.20
C ASP A 12 -4.60 4.63 5.32
N GLN A 13 -5.40 3.61 5.00
CA GLN A 13 -5.75 2.53 5.94
C GLN A 13 -4.51 1.75 6.40
N LEU A 14 -3.66 1.34 5.44
CA LEU A 14 -2.50 0.52 5.74
C LEU A 14 -1.45 1.26 6.59
N SER A 15 -1.22 2.55 6.28
CA SER A 15 -0.16 3.37 6.88
C SER A 15 -0.53 4.07 8.18
N ASN A 16 -1.79 4.00 8.62
CA ASN A 16 -2.22 4.60 9.89
C ASN A 16 -2.47 3.56 11.00
N ASP A 17 -2.39 2.25 10.70
CA ASP A 17 -2.66 1.20 11.69
C ASP A 17 -1.36 0.58 12.22
N PRO A 18 -1.02 0.75 13.52
CA PRO A 18 0.21 0.22 14.12
C PRO A 18 0.28 -1.32 14.11
N ARG A 19 -0.85 -2.01 13.94
CA ARG A 19 -0.89 -3.47 13.81
C ARG A 19 -0.22 -3.94 12.53
N ASN A 20 -0.15 -3.06 11.52
CA ASN A 20 0.45 -3.38 10.22
C ASN A 20 1.97 -3.30 10.23
N LEU A 21 2.57 -2.68 11.24
CA LEU A 21 4.03 -2.55 11.35
C LEU A 21 4.74 -3.89 11.45
N THR A 22 5.99 -3.92 10.95
CA THR A 22 6.94 -4.97 11.30
C THR A 22 7.20 -4.96 12.82
N GLU A 23 7.66 -6.09 13.36
CA GLU A 23 8.03 -6.16 14.78
C GLU A 23 9.13 -5.15 15.13
N GLN A 24 10.11 -4.97 14.26
CA GLN A 24 11.18 -4.00 14.43
C GLN A 24 10.63 -2.56 14.47
N SER A 25 9.83 -2.16 13.48
CA SER A 25 9.28 -0.81 13.39
C SER A 25 8.29 -0.51 14.53
N ARG A 26 7.58 -1.53 15.05
CA ARG A 26 6.69 -1.37 16.21
C ARG A 26 7.45 -1.06 17.50
N ASN A 27 8.67 -1.59 17.63
CA ASN A 27 9.51 -1.40 18.80
C ASN A 27 10.40 -0.14 18.70
N ASP A 28 10.37 0.57 17.57
CA ASP A 28 11.16 1.78 17.35
C ASP A 28 10.34 3.04 17.71
N PRO A 29 10.75 3.83 18.73
CA PRO A 29 10.03 5.02 19.15
C PRO A 29 10.10 6.18 18.14
N SER A 30 10.98 6.12 17.13
CA SER A 30 11.07 7.12 16.07
C SER A 30 10.06 6.89 14.93
N VAL A 31 9.41 5.73 14.88
CA VAL A 31 8.42 5.39 13.87
C VAL A 31 7.09 6.03 14.23
N ALA A 32 6.64 6.95 13.39
CA ALA A 32 5.35 7.64 13.53
C ALA A 32 4.51 7.49 12.27
N ALA A 33 3.19 7.52 12.44
CA ALA A 33 2.26 7.53 11.32
C ALA A 33 2.34 8.87 10.56
N PRO A 34 2.15 8.88 9.23
CA PRO A 34 1.81 7.72 8.42
C PRO A 34 3.03 6.87 8.04
N TYR A 35 2.96 5.57 8.34
CA TYR A 35 4.07 4.64 8.18
C TYR A 35 4.53 4.49 6.72
N LYS A 36 5.82 4.24 6.54
CA LYS A 36 6.47 4.00 5.25
C LYS A 36 6.25 2.56 4.79
N TRP A 37 6.40 2.33 3.49
CA TRP A 37 6.26 0.99 2.91
C TRP A 37 7.17 -0.04 3.60
N ASP A 38 8.41 0.34 3.91
CA ASP A 38 9.40 -0.57 4.52
C ASP A 38 9.14 -0.85 6.01
N GLU A 39 8.34 -0.01 6.67
CA GLU A 39 7.97 -0.17 8.08
C GLU A 39 6.78 -1.13 8.26
N ILE A 40 6.07 -1.45 7.18
CA ILE A 40 4.86 -2.28 7.18
C ILE A 40 5.23 -3.74 6.88
N SER A 41 4.63 -4.67 7.63
CA SER A 41 4.81 -6.11 7.46
C SER A 41 4.29 -6.61 6.10
N GLU A 42 4.94 -7.63 5.55
CA GLU A 42 4.53 -8.27 4.29
C GLU A 42 3.13 -8.89 4.40
N THR A 43 2.76 -9.43 5.56
CA THR A 43 1.41 -9.95 5.81
C THR A 43 0.34 -8.86 5.70
N ALA A 44 0.58 -7.69 6.29
CA ALA A 44 -0.35 -6.57 6.20
C ALA A 44 -0.46 -6.04 4.77
N LYS A 45 0.67 -5.90 4.06
CA LYS A 45 0.69 -5.53 2.63
C LYS A 45 -0.13 -6.52 1.80
N HIS A 46 0.11 -7.81 1.98
CA HIS A 46 -0.59 -8.87 1.24
C HIS A 46 -2.10 -8.86 1.51
N GLY A 47 -2.52 -8.76 2.76
CA GLY A 47 -3.94 -8.64 3.12
C GLY A 47 -4.60 -7.43 2.48
N GLN A 48 -3.93 -6.28 2.47
CA GLN A 48 -4.46 -5.06 1.84
C GLN A 48 -4.52 -5.16 0.31
N ILE A 49 -3.56 -5.85 -0.33
CA ILE A 49 -3.58 -6.11 -1.77
C ILE A 49 -4.81 -6.94 -2.15
N LEU A 50 -5.09 -8.01 -1.39
CA LEU A 50 -6.26 -8.85 -1.63
C LEU A 50 -7.56 -8.06 -1.40
N ALA A 51 -7.62 -7.27 -0.33
CA ALA A 51 -8.76 -6.39 -0.07
C ALA A 51 -8.99 -5.42 -1.24
N LEU A 52 -7.94 -4.72 -1.70
CA LEU A 52 -7.99 -3.79 -2.82
C LEU A 52 -8.50 -4.44 -4.11
N VAL A 53 -8.01 -5.64 -4.43
CA VAL A 53 -8.42 -6.39 -5.62
C VAL A 53 -9.87 -6.85 -5.49
N SER A 54 -10.29 -7.31 -4.30
CA SER A 54 -11.66 -7.75 -4.05
C SER A 54 -12.68 -6.60 -4.12
N SER A 55 -12.28 -5.40 -3.69
CA SER A 55 -13.11 -4.19 -3.73
C SER A 55 -13.03 -3.43 -5.06
N ALA A 56 -12.26 -3.93 -6.03
CA ALA A 56 -12.04 -3.26 -7.30
C ALA A 56 -13.33 -3.16 -8.11
N ARG A 57 -13.59 -1.97 -8.67
CA ARG A 57 -14.72 -1.73 -9.58
C ARG A 57 -14.58 -2.56 -10.86
N ASP A 58 -15.71 -2.89 -11.49
CA ASP A 58 -15.75 -3.70 -12.72
C ASP A 58 -14.88 -3.15 -13.87
N GLU A 59 -14.66 -1.84 -13.92
CA GLU A 59 -13.77 -1.20 -14.90
C GLU A 59 -12.29 -1.54 -14.65
N THR A 60 -11.89 -1.70 -13.38
CA THR A 60 -10.51 -1.94 -12.97
C THR A 60 -10.19 -3.40 -12.71
N ARG A 61 -11.23 -4.20 -12.43
CA ARG A 61 -11.15 -5.62 -12.11
C ARG A 61 -10.44 -6.45 -13.20
N PRO A 62 -10.63 -6.19 -14.52
CA PRO A 62 -9.90 -6.90 -15.58
C PRO A 62 -8.38 -6.77 -15.46
N TYR A 63 -7.87 -5.60 -15.08
CA TYR A 63 -6.43 -5.38 -14.92
C TYR A 63 -5.87 -6.16 -13.73
N TYR A 64 -6.63 -6.24 -12.63
CA TYR A 64 -6.23 -7.06 -11.49
C TYR A 64 -6.28 -8.56 -11.81
N TYR A 65 -7.23 -9.02 -12.64
CA TYR A 65 -7.24 -10.43 -13.07
C TYR A 65 -6.04 -10.82 -13.92
N GLN A 66 -5.54 -9.92 -14.77
CA GLN A 66 -4.28 -10.15 -15.49
C GLN A 66 -3.08 -10.27 -14.54
N GLY A 67 -3.16 -9.62 -13.38
CA GLY A 67 -2.14 -9.63 -12.34
C GLY A 67 -2.21 -10.80 -11.36
N ARG A 68 -3.27 -11.61 -11.44
CA ARG A 68 -3.57 -12.66 -10.47
C ARG A 68 -2.66 -13.86 -10.70
N TYR A 69 -1.95 -14.26 -9.66
CA TYR A 69 -1.09 -15.43 -9.67
C TYR A 69 -1.36 -16.26 -8.41
N MET A 70 -1.77 -17.52 -8.58
CA MET A 70 -1.90 -18.44 -7.46
C MET A 70 -0.59 -19.17 -7.24
N THR A 71 0.00 -19.02 -6.07
CA THR A 71 1.09 -19.87 -5.60
C THR A 71 0.52 -21.08 -4.85
N ASN A 72 1.35 -22.05 -4.48
CA ASN A 72 0.95 -23.17 -3.63
C ASN A 72 0.56 -22.76 -2.20
N VAL A 73 0.83 -21.51 -1.80
CA VAL A 73 0.71 -21.04 -0.42
C VAL A 73 -0.23 -19.84 -0.29
N SER A 74 -0.36 -19.02 -1.33
CA SER A 74 -1.16 -17.79 -1.32
C SER A 74 -1.57 -17.31 -2.72
N GLU A 75 -2.67 -16.57 -2.78
CA GLU A 75 -3.04 -15.79 -3.96
C GLU A 75 -2.24 -14.48 -3.96
N GLU A 76 -1.45 -14.24 -5.00
CA GLU A 76 -0.77 -12.97 -5.22
C GLU A 76 -1.44 -12.15 -6.32
N ASN A 77 -1.32 -10.83 -6.21
CA ASN A 77 -1.71 -9.91 -7.27
C ASN A 77 -0.63 -8.86 -7.48
N TRP A 78 0.23 -9.06 -8.48
CA TRP A 78 1.36 -8.17 -8.72
C TRP A 78 0.89 -6.78 -9.18
N VAL A 79 -0.23 -6.69 -9.90
CA VAL A 79 -0.82 -5.42 -10.34
C VAL A 79 -1.32 -4.63 -9.13
N GLY A 80 -2.06 -5.27 -8.22
CA GLY A 80 -2.49 -4.67 -6.96
C GLY A 80 -1.33 -4.21 -6.09
N ARG A 81 -0.30 -5.04 -5.97
CA ARG A 81 0.96 -4.70 -5.27
C ARG A 81 1.64 -3.49 -5.90
N TRP A 82 1.73 -3.44 -7.22
CA TRP A 82 2.38 -2.35 -7.95
C TRP A 82 1.66 -1.02 -7.75
N TYR A 83 0.33 -1.00 -7.88
CA TYR A 83 -0.47 0.22 -7.66
C TYR A 83 -0.37 0.72 -6.22
N LEU A 84 -0.45 -0.19 -5.25
CA LEU A 84 -0.34 0.16 -3.83
C LEU A 84 1.06 0.70 -3.51
N TRP A 85 2.14 0.02 -3.95
CA TRP A 85 3.50 0.52 -3.76
C TRP A 85 3.72 1.90 -4.40
N HIS A 86 3.21 2.11 -5.61
CA HIS A 86 3.28 3.42 -6.26
C HIS A 86 2.55 4.51 -5.47
N SER A 87 1.40 4.22 -4.84
CA SER A 87 0.66 5.22 -4.07
C SER A 87 1.41 5.69 -2.81
N PHE A 88 2.21 4.82 -2.19
CA PHE A 88 3.15 5.19 -1.11
C PHE A 88 4.25 6.12 -1.63
N ARG A 89 4.84 5.81 -2.79
CA ARG A 89 5.91 6.61 -3.39
C ARG A 89 5.45 8.01 -3.80
N TYR A 90 4.24 8.14 -4.35
CA TYR A 90 3.69 9.45 -4.71
C TYR A 90 3.43 10.34 -3.49
N ARG A 91 3.02 9.78 -2.34
CA ARG A 91 2.89 10.55 -1.09
C ARG A 91 4.19 11.21 -0.70
N TYR A 92 5.27 10.42 -0.67
CA TYR A 92 6.59 10.89 -0.28
C TYR A 92 7.09 12.00 -1.22
N VAL A 93 6.86 11.86 -2.53
CA VAL A 93 7.24 12.90 -3.50
C VAL A 93 6.42 14.18 -3.33
N GLU A 94 5.12 14.08 -3.00
CA GLU A 94 4.28 15.25 -2.73
C GLU A 94 4.67 15.93 -1.40
N GLU A 95 4.93 15.17 -0.35
CA GLU A 95 5.42 15.69 0.94
C GLU A 95 6.76 16.42 0.79
N VAL A 96 7.72 15.82 0.09
CA VAL A 96 9.02 16.45 -0.19
C VAL A 96 8.87 17.73 -1.03
N LYS A 97 7.93 17.76 -1.98
CA LYS A 97 7.65 18.99 -2.75
C LYS A 97 6.90 20.05 -1.94
N ALA A 98 6.11 19.65 -0.95
CA ALA A 98 5.37 20.54 -0.06
C ALA A 98 6.26 21.18 1.01
N CYS A 99 7.39 20.56 1.35
CA CYS A 99 8.46 21.17 2.16
C CYS A 99 9.69 21.53 1.29
N PRO A 100 9.66 22.63 0.52
CA PRO A 100 10.78 23.03 -0.33
C PRO A 100 12.04 23.54 0.41
N TYR A 101 12.06 23.53 1.76
CA TYR A 101 13.15 24.13 2.55
C TYR A 101 13.52 23.32 3.80
N GLU A 102 14.20 22.20 3.62
CA GLU A 102 15.11 21.69 4.65
C GLU A 102 16.47 21.44 3.97
N TYR A 103 17.47 22.23 4.38
CA TYR A 103 18.89 22.12 4.00
C TYR A 103 19.65 21.34 5.05
#